data_AF-A0A2G0CF80-F1
#
_entry.id   AF-A0A2G0CF80-F1
#
_cell.length_a   1.000
_cell.length_b   1.000
_cell.length_c   1.000
_cell.angle_alpha   90.00
_cell.angle_beta   90.00
_cell.angle_gamma   90.00
#
_symmetry.space_group_name_H-M   'P 1'
#
loop_
_entity.id
_entity.type
_entity.pdbx_description
1 polymer ?
#
loop_
_entity_poly.entity_id
_entity_poly.type
_entity_poly.pdbx_seq_one_letter_code
_entity_poly.pdbx_strand_id
1 'polypeptide(L)'
;MNYFSFFGLRPSPRVDQAALKRSFYANSKRFHPDFHTLKDEEAQQEVLEKSTLNNQAYKVLADDDLRLKHLLEVKGVLGEEGSNQVPQDFLLEIMEVNEALMELEFEDDPSVRLKVTGLIDQLEADLDREVAPILESYDDETVSPQELEQLKDYYLKRRYLLRLREKI
;
A
#
# COMPACT_ATOMS: atom_id res chain seq x y z
N MET A 1 11.88 -9.48 2.00
CA MET A 1 12.07 -10.05 0.64
C MET A 1 11.54 -9.05 -0.37
N ASN A 2 12.24 -8.79 -1.47
CA ASN A 2 11.75 -7.83 -2.47
C ASN A 2 10.83 -8.52 -3.51
N TYR A 3 9.51 -8.29 -3.40
CA TYR A 3 8.53 -8.83 -4.36
C TYR A 3 8.66 -8.27 -5.77
N PHE A 4 9.17 -7.06 -5.96
CA PHE A 4 9.42 -6.51 -7.29
C PHE A 4 10.46 -7.37 -8.02
N SER A 5 11.58 -7.68 -7.35
CA SER A 5 12.62 -8.55 -7.88
C SER A 5 12.12 -9.96 -8.18
N PHE A 6 11.19 -10.49 -7.39
CA PHE A 6 10.59 -11.81 -7.63
C PHE A 6 9.84 -11.88 -8.97
N PHE A 7 9.19 -10.79 -9.40
CA PHE A 7 8.53 -10.69 -10.70
C PHE A 7 9.40 -10.09 -11.81
N GLY A 8 10.67 -9.80 -11.53
CA GLY A 8 11.57 -9.12 -12.47
C GLY A 8 11.15 -7.68 -12.77
N LEU A 9 10.44 -7.03 -11.84
CA LEU A 9 10.00 -5.64 -11.95
C LEU A 9 10.97 -4.72 -11.20
N ARG A 10 11.10 -3.48 -11.70
CA ARG A 10 11.75 -2.41 -10.93
C ARG A 10 10.83 -1.98 -9.78
N PRO A 11 11.35 -1.70 -8.57
CA PRO A 11 10.55 -1.12 -7.50
C PRO A 11 9.95 0.21 -7.95
N SER A 12 8.63 0.34 -7.77
CA SER A 12 7.90 1.53 -8.21
C SER A 12 6.54 1.59 -7.52
N PRO A 13 6.01 2.79 -7.21
CA PRO A 13 4.65 2.94 -6.72
C PRO A 13 3.63 2.67 -7.84
N ARG A 14 4.04 2.69 -9.11
CA ARG A 14 3.22 2.31 -10.27
C ARG A 14 3.87 1.14 -11.03
N VAL A 15 3.17 0.02 -11.09
CA VAL A 15 3.62 -1.17 -11.83
C VAL A 15 2.71 -1.43 -13.02
N ASP A 16 3.27 -1.96 -14.11
CA ASP A 16 2.48 -2.50 -15.21
C ASP A 16 1.70 -3.73 -14.72
N GLN A 17 0.42 -3.54 -14.45
CA GLN A 17 -0.50 -4.58 -13.97
C GLN A 17 -0.63 -5.74 -14.96
N ALA A 18 -0.53 -5.47 -16.26
CA ALA A 18 -0.57 -6.52 -17.27
C ALA A 18 0.73 -7.35 -17.24
N ALA A 19 1.89 -6.71 -17.08
CA ALA A 19 3.15 -7.43 -16.89
C ALA A 19 3.15 -8.25 -15.60
N LEU A 20 2.72 -7.67 -14.48
CA LEU A 20 2.60 -8.36 -13.20
C LEU A 20 1.71 -9.61 -13.32
N LYS A 21 0.53 -9.48 -13.93
CA LYS A 21 -0.42 -10.57 -14.13
C LYS A 21 0.14 -11.67 -15.04
N ARG A 22 0.86 -11.32 -16.11
CA ARG A 22 1.54 -12.30 -16.98
C ARG A 22 2.58 -13.09 -16.21
N SER A 23 3.44 -12.42 -15.44
CA SER A 23 4.47 -13.07 -14.63
C SER A 23 3.85 -13.96 -13.54
N PHE A 24 2.77 -13.50 -12.90
CA PHE A 24 2.01 -14.30 -11.94
C PHE A 24 1.51 -15.62 -12.54
N TYR A 25 0.84 -15.59 -13.69
CA TYR A 25 0.35 -16.83 -14.31
C TYR A 25 1.47 -17.77 -14.77
N ALA A 26 2.56 -17.21 -15.32
CA ALA A 26 3.72 -18.00 -15.70
C ALA A 26 4.33 -18.73 -14.49
N ASN A 27 4.47 -18.02 -13.36
CA ASN A 27 4.95 -18.59 -12.10
C ASN A 27 3.97 -19.60 -11.50
N SER A 28 2.66 -19.33 -11.52
CA SER A 28 1.64 -20.27 -11.03
C SER A 28 1.68 -21.60 -11.78
N LYS A 29 1.91 -21.56 -13.11
CA LYS A 29 2.11 -22.79 -13.89
C LYS A 29 3.44 -23.47 -13.55
N ARG A 30 4.52 -22.70 -13.36
CA ARG A 30 5.85 -23.23 -13.03
C ARG A 30 5.90 -23.91 -11.67
N PHE A 31 5.19 -23.36 -10.68
CA PHE A 31 5.19 -23.79 -9.28
C PHE A 31 3.92 -24.55 -8.90
N HIS A 32 3.15 -25.05 -9.87
CA HIS A 32 1.97 -25.84 -9.55
C HIS A 32 2.39 -27.19 -8.96
N PRO A 33 1.92 -27.57 -7.75
CA PRO A 33 2.35 -28.80 -7.09
C PRO A 33 2.09 -30.06 -7.93
N ASP A 34 1.01 -30.08 -8.71
CA ASP A 34 0.68 -31.20 -9.62
C ASP A 34 1.78 -31.52 -10.65
N PHE A 35 2.61 -30.56 -11.05
CA PHE A 35 3.72 -30.80 -11.98
C PHE A 35 4.98 -31.37 -11.30
N HIS A 36 5.00 -31.45 -9.97
CA HIS A 36 6.19 -31.82 -9.19
C HIS A 36 5.92 -33.00 -8.23
N THR A 37 4.81 -33.73 -8.38
CA THR A 37 4.41 -34.87 -7.53
C THR A 37 5.36 -36.06 -7.54
N LEU A 38 6.21 -36.19 -8.57
CA LEU A 38 7.21 -37.25 -8.69
C LEU A 38 8.60 -36.83 -8.16
N LYS A 39 8.73 -35.61 -7.62
CA LYS A 39 9.97 -35.15 -7.00
C LYS A 39 10.11 -35.66 -5.57
N ASP A 40 11.31 -35.57 -5.04
CA ASP A 40 11.61 -35.75 -3.62
C ASP A 40 10.91 -34.71 -2.74
N GLU A 41 10.71 -35.06 -1.46
CA GLU A 41 9.93 -34.27 -0.51
C GLU A 41 10.46 -32.83 -0.35
N GLU A 42 11.79 -32.66 -0.34
CA GLU A 42 12.42 -31.33 -0.27
C GLU A 42 12.06 -30.46 -1.47
N ALA A 43 12.08 -31.01 -2.69
CA ALA A 43 11.73 -30.26 -3.88
C ALA A 43 10.22 -30.01 -4.01
N GLN A 44 9.38 -30.89 -3.47
CA GLN A 44 7.93 -30.63 -3.37
C GLN A 44 7.64 -29.48 -2.41
N GLN A 45 8.32 -29.45 -1.26
CA GLN A 45 8.22 -28.38 -0.29
C GLN A 45 8.70 -27.04 -0.86
N GLU A 46 9.82 -27.01 -1.56
CA GLU A 46 10.34 -25.81 -2.23
C GLU A 46 9.33 -25.25 -3.27
N VAL A 47 8.66 -26.13 -4.02
CA VAL A 47 7.62 -25.75 -4.99
C VAL A 47 6.42 -25.13 -4.29
N LEU A 48 5.98 -25.70 -3.16
CA LEU A 48 4.87 -25.18 -2.38
C LEU A 48 5.19 -23.79 -1.81
N GLU A 49 6.40 -23.60 -1.30
CA GLU A 49 6.88 -22.31 -0.80
C GLU A 49 6.91 -21.26 -1.91
N LYS A 50 7.40 -21.60 -3.11
CA LYS A 50 7.40 -20.69 -4.26
C LYS A 50 5.99 -20.36 -4.75
N SER A 51 5.06 -21.32 -4.72
CA SER A 51 3.65 -21.08 -5.04
C SER A 51 3.01 -20.11 -4.05
N THR A 52 3.29 -20.29 -2.76
CA THR A 52 2.81 -19.41 -1.69
C THR A 52 3.37 -17.99 -1.84
N LEU A 53 4.68 -17.88 -2.09
CA LEU A 53 5.36 -16.62 -2.36
C LEU A 53 4.77 -15.91 -3.59
N ASN A 54 4.48 -16.65 -4.67
CA ASN A 54 3.90 -16.07 -5.88
C ASN A 54 2.54 -15.40 -5.62
N ASN A 55 1.67 -16.07 -4.84
CA ASN A 55 0.37 -15.53 -4.47
C ASN A 55 0.48 -14.31 -3.55
N GLN A 56 1.35 -14.38 -2.53
CA GLN A 56 1.57 -13.28 -1.60
C GLN A 56 2.15 -12.05 -2.31
N ALA A 57 3.20 -12.24 -3.10
CA ALA A 57 3.84 -11.18 -3.86
C ALA A 57 2.85 -10.53 -4.84
N TYR A 58 2.04 -11.33 -5.55
CA TYR A 58 1.03 -10.80 -6.46
C TYR A 58 -0.02 -9.98 -5.71
N LYS A 59 -0.54 -10.49 -4.59
CA LYS A 59 -1.51 -9.76 -3.76
C LYS A 59 -0.98 -8.40 -3.33
N VAL A 60 0.28 -8.35 -2.90
CA VAL A 60 0.91 -7.10 -2.44
C VAL A 60 1.15 -6.12 -3.58
N LEU A 61 1.67 -6.57 -4.73
CA LEU A 61 1.99 -5.65 -5.83
C LEU A 61 0.78 -5.24 -6.67
N ALA A 62 -0.29 -6.03 -6.68
CA ALA A 62 -1.51 -5.72 -7.43
C ALA A 62 -2.32 -4.59 -6.77
N ASP A 63 -2.30 -4.51 -5.44
CA ASP A 63 -2.99 -3.50 -4.65
C ASP A 63 -2.11 -2.25 -4.47
N ASP A 64 -2.65 -1.06 -4.70
CA ASP A 64 -1.86 0.17 -4.73
C ASP A 64 -1.33 0.56 -3.33
N ASP A 65 -2.12 0.35 -2.27
CA ASP A 65 -1.73 0.66 -0.89
C ASP A 65 -0.70 -0.34 -0.36
N LEU A 66 -0.91 -1.63 -0.59
CA LEU A 66 0.05 -2.67 -0.21
C LEU A 66 1.35 -2.52 -0.99
N ARG A 67 1.28 -2.17 -2.28
CA ARG A 67 2.46 -1.93 -3.11
C ARG A 67 3.25 -0.74 -2.61
N LEU A 68 2.59 0.36 -2.27
CA LEU A 68 3.26 1.54 -1.73
C LEU A 68 3.91 1.23 -0.37
N LYS A 69 3.21 0.53 0.54
CA LYS A 69 3.80 0.05 1.81
C LYS A 69 5.07 -0.77 1.54
N HIS A 70 4.97 -1.76 0.67
CA HIS A 70 6.07 -2.66 0.34
C HIS A 70 7.25 -1.93 -0.32
N LEU A 71 6.99 -0.92 -1.14
CA LEU A 71 8.03 -0.04 -1.69
C LEU A 71 8.79 0.69 -0.59
N LEU A 72 8.06 1.31 0.35
CA LEU A 72 8.65 2.06 1.47
C LEU A 72 9.47 1.15 2.40
N GLU A 73 9.01 -0.09 2.62
CA GLU A 73 9.75 -1.14 3.35
C GLU A 73 11.03 -1.54 2.61
N VAL A 74 10.96 -1.76 1.29
CA VAL A 74 12.13 -2.08 0.45
C VAL A 74 13.15 -0.94 0.45
N LYS A 75 12.68 0.31 0.52
CA LYS A 75 13.53 1.51 0.63
C LYS A 75 14.04 1.79 2.04
N GLY A 76 13.56 1.04 3.05
CA GLY A 76 14.00 1.18 4.43
C GLY A 76 13.59 2.50 5.10
N VAL A 77 12.58 3.19 4.55
CA VAL A 77 12.08 4.47 5.10
C VAL A 77 10.89 4.28 6.03
N LEU A 78 10.23 3.12 5.95
CA LEU A 78 9.17 2.75 6.89
C LEU A 78 9.82 2.14 8.15
N GLY A 79 9.54 2.71 9.33
CA GLY A 79 9.94 2.14 10.61
C GLY A 79 9.17 0.86 10.94
N GLU A 80 9.48 0.24 12.09
CA GLU A 80 8.77 -0.95 12.59
C GLU A 80 7.26 -0.70 12.69
N GLU A 81 6.45 -1.76 12.55
CA GLU A 81 5.00 -1.65 12.65
C GLU A 81 4.59 -1.00 13.99
N GLY A 82 3.82 0.09 13.91
CA GLY A 82 3.38 0.87 15.07
C GLY A 82 4.34 1.97 15.53
N SER A 83 5.58 2.04 15.01
CA SER A 83 6.52 3.12 15.32
C SER A 83 6.30 4.39 14.49
N ASN A 84 5.75 4.24 13.28
CA ASN A 84 5.51 5.37 12.38
C ASN A 84 4.34 6.21 12.89
N GLN A 85 4.59 7.50 13.12
CA GLN A 85 3.58 8.48 13.53
C GLN A 85 3.17 9.33 12.33
N VAL A 86 1.90 9.73 12.31
CA VAL A 86 1.42 10.68 11.32
C VAL A 86 2.01 12.07 11.64
N PRO A 87 2.43 12.86 10.64
CA PRO A 87 2.99 14.19 10.84
C PRO A 87 2.10 15.10 11.72
N GLN A 88 2.72 15.93 12.57
CA GLN A 88 1.99 16.76 13.55
C GLN A 88 1.13 17.84 12.91
N ASP A 89 1.60 18.42 11.80
CA ASP A 89 0.85 19.37 10.98
C ASP A 89 -0.47 18.76 10.50
N PHE A 90 -0.44 17.51 10.06
CA PHE A 90 -1.64 16.80 9.65
C PHE A 90 -2.62 16.56 10.81
N LEU A 91 -2.14 16.39 12.05
CA LEU A 91 -3.02 16.26 13.22
C LEU A 91 -3.89 17.50 13.43
N LEU A 92 -3.41 18.69 13.04
CA LEU A 92 -4.18 19.93 13.08
C LEU A 92 -5.25 19.95 11.97
N GLU A 93 -4.93 19.46 10.78
CA GLU A 93 -5.86 19.39 9.63
C GLU A 93 -7.04 18.45 9.92
N ILE A 94 -6.80 17.31 10.56
CA ILE A 94 -7.86 16.33 10.90
C ILE A 94 -8.64 16.67 12.17
N MET A 95 -8.33 17.78 12.84
CA MET A 95 -8.93 18.11 14.13
C MET A 95 -10.45 18.33 13.99
N GLU A 96 -10.87 19.01 12.92
CA GLU A 96 -12.29 19.18 12.58
C GLU A 96 -12.98 17.85 12.24
N VAL A 97 -12.27 16.93 11.56
CA VAL A 97 -12.80 15.59 11.25
C VAL A 97 -13.06 14.81 12.53
N ASN A 98 -12.11 14.83 13.48
CA ASN A 98 -12.26 14.14 14.75
C ASN A 98 -13.38 14.74 15.61
N GLU A 99 -13.56 16.06 15.60
CA GLU A 99 -14.67 16.71 16.31
C GLU A 99 -16.03 16.27 15.77
N ALA A 100 -16.19 16.30 14.44
CA ALA A 100 -17.44 15.88 13.81
C ALA A 100 -17.70 14.37 13.91
N LEU A 101 -16.65 13.53 13.97
CA LEU A 101 -16.78 12.10 14.30
C LEU A 101 -17.25 11.89 15.75
N MET A 102 -16.75 12.67 16.72
CA MET A 102 -17.24 12.59 18.09
C MET A 102 -18.72 12.98 18.15
N GLU A 103 -19.14 14.01 17.43
CA GLU A 103 -20.57 14.38 17.33
C GLU A 103 -21.43 13.22 16.81
N LEU A 104 -20.97 12.51 15.77
CA LEU A 104 -21.64 11.31 15.25
C LEU A 104 -21.70 10.15 16.25
N GLU A 105 -20.69 10.00 17.11
CA GLU A 105 -20.71 8.99 18.18
C GLU A 105 -21.79 9.29 19.24
N PHE A 106 -22.13 10.57 19.44
CA PHE A 106 -23.20 10.98 20.36
C PHE A 106 -24.59 10.92 19.71
N GLU A 107 -24.73 11.42 18.48
CA GLU A 107 -25.98 11.43 17.72
C GLU A 107 -25.71 11.14 16.25
N ASP A 108 -26.34 10.09 15.72
CA ASP A 108 -26.22 9.69 14.31
C ASP A 108 -27.01 10.64 13.39
N ASP A 109 -26.48 11.86 13.22
CA ASP A 109 -27.04 12.90 12.36
C ASP A 109 -26.54 12.72 10.90
N PRO A 110 -27.43 12.48 9.93
CA PRO A 110 -27.06 12.35 8.52
C PRO A 110 -26.33 13.57 7.93
N SER A 111 -26.59 14.77 8.43
CA SER A 111 -25.95 16.01 7.97
C SER A 111 -24.49 16.10 8.44
N VAL A 112 -24.22 15.68 9.69
CA VAL A 112 -22.86 15.58 10.23
C VAL A 112 -22.10 14.47 9.51
N ARG A 113 -22.75 13.34 9.22
CA ARG A 113 -22.17 12.23 8.44
C ARG A 113 -21.72 12.67 7.06
N LEU A 114 -22.54 13.46 6.36
CA LEU A 114 -22.21 14.03 5.07
C LEU A 114 -21.05 15.03 5.18
N LYS A 115 -21.04 15.87 6.23
CA LYS A 115 -19.95 16.82 6.50
C LYS A 115 -18.61 16.09 6.70
N VAL A 116 -18.56 15.09 7.60
CA VAL A 116 -17.35 14.32 7.88
C VAL A 116 -16.84 13.62 6.61
N THR A 117 -17.74 13.00 5.86
CA THR A 117 -17.38 12.34 4.59
C THR A 117 -16.75 13.34 3.61
N GLY A 118 -17.36 14.52 3.44
CA GLY A 118 -16.83 15.56 2.55
C GLY A 118 -15.47 16.13 2.99
N LEU A 119 -15.25 16.28 4.31
CA LEU A 119 -13.94 16.69 4.84
C LEU A 119 -12.86 15.65 4.55
N ILE A 120 -13.15 14.36 4.76
CA ILE A 120 -12.20 13.29 4.43
C ILE A 120 -11.92 13.23 2.93
N ASP A 121 -12.96 13.29 2.09
CA ASP A 121 -12.82 13.27 0.63
C ASP A 121 -11.92 14.44 0.15
N GLN A 122 -12.08 15.62 0.74
CA GLN A 122 -11.26 16.79 0.41
C GLN A 122 -9.79 16.57 0.82
N LEU A 123 -9.54 16.08 2.03
CA LEU A 123 -8.18 15.77 2.49
C LEU A 123 -7.51 14.69 1.63
N GLU A 124 -8.22 13.64 1.25
CA GLU A 124 -7.71 12.60 0.34
C GLU A 124 -7.34 13.19 -1.02
N ALA A 125 -8.20 14.05 -1.59
CA ALA A 125 -7.94 14.69 -2.88
C ALA A 125 -6.73 15.64 -2.85
N ASP A 126 -6.52 16.34 -1.73
CA ASP A 126 -5.37 17.24 -1.58
C ASP A 126 -4.07 16.44 -1.40
N LEU A 127 -4.08 15.36 -0.61
CA LEU A 127 -2.95 14.43 -0.47
C LEU A 127 -2.56 13.80 -1.82
N ASP A 128 -3.54 13.34 -2.59
CA ASP A 128 -3.31 12.77 -3.91
C ASP A 128 -2.68 13.80 -4.87
N ARG A 129 -3.14 15.06 -4.81
CA ARG A 129 -2.59 16.14 -5.64
C ARG A 129 -1.15 16.49 -5.26
N GLU A 130 -0.83 16.50 -3.98
CA GLU A 130 0.53 16.79 -3.49
C GLU A 130 1.55 15.76 -3.95
N VAL A 131 1.18 14.47 -3.92
CA VAL A 131 2.08 13.37 -4.26
C VAL A 131 2.09 13.02 -5.75
N ALA A 132 1.09 13.45 -6.53
CA ALA A 132 0.96 13.14 -7.94
C ALA A 132 2.23 13.38 -8.78
N PRO A 133 2.96 14.52 -8.65
CA PRO A 133 4.20 14.73 -9.39
C PRO A 133 5.25 13.67 -9.08
N ILE A 134 5.40 13.31 -7.80
CA ILE A 134 6.37 12.30 -7.34
C ILE A 134 5.99 10.93 -7.90
N LEU A 135 4.69 10.58 -7.90
CA LEU A 135 4.20 9.31 -8.46
C LEU A 135 4.37 9.21 -9.98
N GLU A 136 4.31 10.33 -10.69
CA GLU A 136 4.44 10.40 -12.14
C GLU A 136 5.89 10.36 -12.62
N SER A 137 6.80 11.04 -11.90
CA SER A 137 8.22 11.08 -12.22
C SER A 137 9.06 10.08 -11.43
N TYR A 138 8.43 9.15 -10.69
CA TYR A 138 9.15 8.21 -9.85
C TYR A 138 10.14 7.37 -10.65
N ASP A 139 11.41 7.38 -10.22
CA ASP A 139 12.44 6.47 -10.71
C ASP A 139 13.27 5.96 -9.54
N ASP A 140 13.37 4.64 -9.45
CA ASP A 140 14.03 3.92 -8.35
C ASP A 140 15.50 4.30 -8.16
N GLU A 141 16.18 4.70 -9.23
CA GLU A 141 17.62 5.03 -9.27
C GLU A 141 17.89 6.50 -8.92
N THR A 142 16.90 7.39 -9.08
CA THR A 142 17.09 8.84 -8.91
C THR A 142 16.26 9.45 -7.79
N VAL A 143 15.31 8.71 -7.22
CA VAL A 143 14.45 9.18 -6.12
C VAL A 143 15.28 9.69 -4.94
N SER A 144 14.98 10.91 -4.52
CA SER A 144 15.65 11.54 -3.39
C SER A 144 15.11 11.05 -2.04
N PRO A 145 15.89 11.15 -0.95
CA PRO A 145 15.38 10.87 0.40
C PRO A 145 14.16 11.73 0.77
N GLN A 146 14.07 12.96 0.25
CA GLN A 146 12.95 13.86 0.51
C GLN A 146 11.66 13.36 -0.17
N GLU A 147 11.74 12.90 -1.42
CA GLU A 147 10.58 12.33 -2.12
C GLU A 147 10.11 11.02 -1.45
N LEU A 148 11.04 10.20 -0.95
CA LEU A 148 10.69 9.00 -0.19
C LEU A 148 9.99 9.35 1.14
N GLU A 149 10.43 10.39 1.82
CA GLU A 149 9.78 10.88 3.05
C GLU A 149 8.38 11.41 2.75
N GLN A 150 8.20 12.16 1.66
CA GLN A 150 6.88 12.63 1.22
C GLN A 150 5.94 11.46 0.88
N LEU A 151 6.44 10.42 0.20
CA LEU A 151 5.65 9.21 -0.06
C LEU A 151 5.29 8.46 1.23
N LYS A 152 6.20 8.43 2.21
CA LYS A 152 5.94 7.85 3.53
C LYS A 152 4.85 8.62 4.25
N ASP A 153 4.93 9.94 4.30
CA ASP A 153 3.94 10.79 4.94
C ASP A 153 2.57 10.64 4.26
N TYR A 154 2.53 10.68 2.94
CA TYR A 154 1.33 10.40 2.16
C TYR A 154 0.71 9.04 2.54
N TYR A 155 1.52 7.96 2.59
CA TYR A 155 1.04 6.63 3.00
C TYR A 155 0.46 6.63 4.42
N LEU A 156 1.13 7.27 5.39
CA LEU A 156 0.68 7.32 6.78
C LEU A 156 -0.61 8.14 6.95
N LYS A 157 -0.69 9.29 6.28
CA LYS A 157 -1.88 10.16 6.27
C LYS A 157 -3.08 9.44 5.64
N ARG A 158 -2.91 8.81 4.46
CA ARG A 158 -3.95 8.04 3.78
C ARG A 158 -4.48 6.88 4.65
N ARG A 159 -3.58 6.13 5.30
CA ARG A 159 -3.97 5.05 6.24
C ARG A 159 -4.67 5.58 7.49
N TYR A 160 -4.38 6.81 7.92
CA TYR A 160 -5.14 7.45 8.99
C TYR A 160 -6.56 7.78 8.54
N LEU A 161 -6.72 8.42 7.39
CA LEU A 161 -8.04 8.76 6.82
C LEU A 161 -8.91 7.53 6.58
N LEU A 162 -8.33 6.44 6.07
CA LEU A 162 -9.06 5.17 5.90
C LEU A 162 -9.66 4.66 7.23
N ARG A 163 -8.90 4.73 8.33
CA ARG A 163 -9.39 4.35 9.66
C ARG A 163 -10.48 5.29 10.18
N LEU A 164 -10.46 6.56 9.79
CA LEU A 164 -11.54 7.49 10.12
C LEU A 164 -12.80 7.16 9.33
N ARG A 165 -12.68 6.79 8.04
CA ARG A 165 -13.83 6.37 7.22
C ARG A 165 -14.54 5.14 7.81
N GLU A 166 -13.80 4.20 8.39
CA GLU A 166 -14.37 3.02 9.06
C GLU A 166 -15.22 3.37 10.29
N LYS A 167 -15.08 4.58 10.85
CA LYS A 167 -15.86 5.07 12.00
C LYS A 167 -17.12 5.84 11.61
N ILE A 168 -17.26 6.23 10.35
CA ILE A 168 -18.44 6.92 9.84
C ILE A 168 -19.59 5.92 9.75
#